data_AF-A0A5Q0EJB1-F1
#
_entry.id   AF-A0A5Q0EJB1-F1
#
_cell.length_a   1.000
_cell.length_b   1.000
_cell.length_c   1.000
_cell.angle_alpha   90.00
_cell.angle_beta   90.00
_cell.angle_gamma   90.00
#
_symmetry.space_group_name_H-M   'P 1'
#
loop_
_entity.id
_entity.type
_entity.pdbx_description
1 polymer ?
#
loop_
_entity_poly.entity_id
_entity_poly.type
_entity_poly.pdbx_seq_one_letter_code
_entity_poly.pdbx_strand_id
1 'polypeptide(L)' 'MAEYNPYKAALIALVELLKEQGLESAGRIEGLNAYQALEEVLSQAEICGIPLEEIGMDGFDIDSLINPNKKAA' A
#
# COMPACT_ATOMS: atom_id res chain seq x y z
N MET A 1 -16.59 13.51 -17.17
CA MET A 1 -15.14 13.19 -17.20
C MET A 1 -14.63 13.43 -15.79
N ALA A 2 -14.01 12.44 -15.16
CA ALA A 2 -13.47 12.63 -13.81
C ALA A 2 -12.42 13.76 -13.87
N GLU A 3 -12.53 14.72 -12.95
CA GLU A 3 -11.61 15.85 -12.85
C GLU A 3 -10.21 15.31 -12.49
N TYR A 4 -9.20 15.69 -13.26
CA TYR A 4 -7.83 15.26 -13.02
C TYR A 4 -7.33 15.86 -11.70
N ASN A 5 -7.08 15.01 -10.70
CA ASN A 5 -6.55 15.42 -9.40
C ASN A 5 -5.05 15.06 -9.33
N PRO A 6 -4.13 16.02 -9.53
CA PRO A 6 -2.68 15.75 -9.56
C PRO A 6 -2.15 15.26 -8.21
N TYR A 7 -2.73 15.69 -7.09
CA TYR A 7 -2.33 15.23 -5.76
C TYR A 7 -2.70 13.75 -5.57
N LYS A 8 -3.91 13.36 -5.98
CA LYS A 8 -4.34 11.95 -5.97
C LYS A 8 -3.40 11.09 -6.83
N ALA A 9 -3.05 11.55 -8.03
CA ALA A 9 -2.14 10.81 -8.91
C ALA A 9 -0.75 10.61 -8.27
N ALA A 10 -0.19 11.65 -7.63
CA ALA A 10 1.10 11.55 -6.94
C ALA A 10 1.06 10.60 -5.75
N LEU A 11 -0.02 10.62 -4.96
CA LEU A 11 -0.19 9.72 -3.82
C LEU A 11 -0.33 8.26 -4.26
N ILE A 12 -1.11 7.99 -5.32
CA ILE A 12 -1.21 6.63 -5.90
C ILE A 12 0.16 6.14 -6.37
N ALA A 13 0.93 6.98 -7.06
CA ALA A 13 2.27 6.61 -7.50
C ALA A 13 3.21 6.28 -6.32
N LEU A 14 3.09 7.01 -5.20
CA LEU A 14 3.84 6.72 -3.99
C LEU A 14 3.42 5.39 -3.35
N VAL A 15 2.12 5.09 -3.32
CA VAL A 15 1.58 3.80 -2.82
C VAL A 15 2.13 2.64 -3.65
N GLU A 16 2.11 2.75 -4.98
CA GLU A 16 2.68 1.73 -5.87
C GLU A 16 4.20 1.55 -5.64
N LEU A 17 4.95 2.63 -5.49
CA LEU A 17 6.38 2.55 -5.17
C LEU A 17 6.64 1.83 -3.84
N LEU A 18 5.84 2.11 -2.81
CA LEU A 18 5.96 1.44 -1.52
C LEU A 18 5.62 -0.04 -1.61
N LYS A 19 4.62 -0.42 -2.41
CA LYS A 19 4.29 -1.83 -2.68
C LYS A 19 5.48 -2.55 -3.33
N GLU A 20 6.05 -1.97 -4.38
CA GLU A 20 7.21 -2.52 -5.09
C GLU A 20 8.40 -2.70 -4.13
N GLN A 21 8.79 -1.64 -3.41
CA GLN A 21 9.90 -1.68 -2.45
C GLN A 21 9.67 -2.67 -1.31
N GLY A 22 8.43 -2.73 -0.81
CA GLY A 22 8.02 -3.67 0.22
C GLY A 22 8.16 -5.11 -0.24
N LEU A 23 7.69 -5.43 -1.45
CA LEU A 23 7.79 -6.77 -2.03
C LEU A 23 9.26 -7.16 -2.30
N GLU A 24 10.07 -6.26 -2.86
CA GLU A 24 11.50 -6.52 -3.11
C GLU A 24 12.30 -6.77 -1.83
N SER A 25 11.85 -6.16 -0.73
CA SER A 25 12.50 -6.22 0.58
C SER A 25 11.72 -7.03 1.62
N ALA A 26 10.79 -7.88 1.19
CA ALA A 26 9.92 -8.62 2.09
C ALA A 26 10.73 -9.48 3.08
N GLY A 27 10.33 -9.44 4.36
CA GLY A 27 11.04 -10.10 5.46
C GLY A 27 12.36 -9.43 5.88
N ARG A 28 12.69 -8.24 5.34
CA ARG A 28 13.83 -7.41 5.74
C ARG A 28 13.36 -6.10 6.39
N ILE A 29 14.29 -5.38 7.02
CA ILE A 29 14.00 -4.10 7.71
C ILE A 29 13.43 -3.07 6.72
N GLU A 30 13.95 -3.02 5.50
CA GLU A 30 13.48 -2.12 4.46
C GLU A 30 12.01 -2.42 4.07
N GLY A 31 11.61 -3.69 4.08
CA GLY A 31 10.22 -4.10 3.90
C GLY A 31 9.31 -3.68 5.05
N LEU A 32 9.83 -3.56 6.28
CA LEU A 32 9.06 -3.07 7.43
C LEU A 32 8.71 -1.58 7.31
N ASN A 33 9.59 -0.77 6.70
CA ASN A 33 9.30 0.64 6.45
C ASN A 33 8.15 0.79 5.45
N ALA A 34 8.17 -0.01 4.38
CA ALA A 34 7.08 -0.06 3.40
C ALA A 34 5.78 -0.57 4.04
N TYR A 35 5.85 -1.62 4.87
CA TYR A 35 4.71 -2.13 5.63
C TYR A 35 4.06 -1.02 6.48
N GLN A 36 4.83 -0.32 7.32
CA GLN A 36 4.28 0.73 8.19
C GLN A 36 3.66 1.88 7.39
N ALA A 37 4.28 2.28 6.28
CA ALA A 37 3.73 3.32 5.42
C ALA A 37 2.41 2.88 4.76
N LEU A 38 2.32 1.63 4.30
CA LEU A 38 1.11 1.07 3.69
C LEU A 38 -0.01 0.83 4.71
N GLU A 39 0.34 0.45 5.95
CA GLU A 39 -0.60 0.35 7.07
C GLU A 39 -1.22 1.71 7.41
N GLU A 40 -0.42 2.78 7.43
CA GLU A 40 -0.92 4.14 7.61
C GLU A 40 -1.83 4.57 6.45
N VAL A 41 -1.51 4.20 5.20
CA VAL A 41 -2.38 4.44 4.04
C VAL A 41 -3.74 3.76 4.22
N LEU A 42 -3.79 2.51 4.69
CA LEU A 42 -5.05 1.82 4.97
C LEU A 42 -5.85 2.51 6.08
N SER A 43 -5.19 2.91 7.17
CA SER A 43 -5.80 3.65 8.28
C SER A 43 -6.42 4.97 7.81
N GLN A 44 -5.69 5.75 7.01
CA GLN A 44 -6.20 7.02 6.46
C GLN A 44 -7.34 6.79 5.46
N ALA A 45 -7.26 5.73 4.64
CA ALA A 45 -8.34 5.38 3.74
C ALA A 45 -9.64 5.04 4.49
N GLU A 46 -9.54 4.29 5.59
CA GLU A 46 -10.67 4.00 6.47
C GLU A 46 -11.24 5.27 7.12
N ILE A 47 -10.39 6.11 7.73
CA ILE A 47 -10.80 7.37 8.39
C ILE A 47 -11.50 8.32 7.41
N CYS A 48 -10.96 8.44 6.20
CA CYS A 48 -11.48 9.35 5.18
C CYS A 48 -12.60 8.74 4.31
N GLY A 49 -12.93 7.46 4.48
CA GLY A 49 -13.91 6.76 3.66
C GLY A 49 -13.50 6.62 2.19
N ILE A 50 -12.19 6.49 1.92
CA ILE A 50 -11.63 6.32 0.57
C ILE A 50 -11.65 4.82 0.21
N PRO A 51 -12.28 4.42 -0.90
CA PRO A 51 -12.23 3.03 -1.36
C PRO A 51 -10.80 2.60 -1.71
N LEU A 52 -10.40 1.39 -1.33
CA LEU A 52 -9.04 0.89 -1.59
C LEU A 52 -8.70 0.79 -3.10
N GLU A 53 -9.71 0.53 -3.94
CA GLU A 53 -9.57 0.55 -5.41
C GLU A 53 -9.11 1.93 -5.91
N GLU A 54 -9.56 3.03 -5.27
CA GLU A 54 -9.20 4.39 -5.68
C GLU A 54 -7.74 4.76 -5.39
N ILE A 55 -7.07 3.98 -4.53
CA ILE A 55 -5.68 4.19 -4.11
C ILE A 55 -4.74 3.03 -4.46
N GLY A 56 -5.22 2.04 -5.23
CA GLY A 56 -4.39 0.90 -5.67
C GLY A 56 -4.08 -0.14 -4.59
N MET A 57 -4.86 -0.15 -3.50
CA MET A 57 -4.69 -1.07 -2.36
C MET A 57 -5.64 -2.27 -2.39
N ASP A 58 -6.59 -2.31 -3.33
CA ASP A 58 -7.51 -3.44 -3.45
C ASP A 58 -6.77 -4.77 -3.69
N GLY A 59 -7.09 -5.78 -2.89
CA GLY A 59 -6.48 -7.11 -2.96
C GLY A 59 -4.99 -7.19 -2.58
N PHE A 60 -4.36 -6.11 -2.14
CA PHE A 60 -2.95 -6.14 -1.72
C PHE A 60 -2.81 -6.64 -0.27
N ASP A 61 -2.13 -7.77 -0.09
CA ASP A 61 -1.85 -8.34 1.23
C ASP A 61 -0.59 -7.72 1.83
N ILE A 62 -0.75 -6.70 2.69
CA ILE A 62 0.37 -6.05 3.37
C ILE A 62 1.12 -6.99 4.33
N ASP A 63 0.47 -8.01 4.89
CA ASP A 63 1.11 -8.94 5.83
C ASP A 63 2.17 -9.80 5.14
N SER A 64 2.05 -9.98 3.82
CA SER A 64 3.05 -10.66 2.99
C SER A 64 4.41 -9.95 3.03
N LEU A 65 4.46 -8.67 3.37
CA LEU A 65 5.71 -7.90 3.48
C LEU A 65 6.50 -8.26 4.75
N ILE A 66 5.81 -8.58 5.85
CA ILE A 66 6.45 -9.02 7.09
C ILE A 66 6.78 -10.50 7.01
N ASN A 67 5.86 -11.30 6.48
CA ASN A 67 5.99 -12.75 6.46
C ASN A 67 5.70 -13.32 5.06
N PRO A 68 6.65 -13.18 4.12
CA PRO A 68 6.45 -13.60 2.72
C PRO A 68 6.23 -15.11 2.55
N ASN A 69 6.53 -15.91 3.58
CA ASN A 69 6.33 -17.36 3.57
C ASN A 69 5.00 -17.80 4.19
N LYS A 70 4.21 -16.87 4.73
CA LYS A 70 2.87 -17.17 5.25
C LYS A 70 1.96 -17.39 4.05
N LYS A 71 1.86 -18.64 3.58
CA LYS A 71 0.76 -19.01 2.67
C LYS A 71 -0.54 -18.54 3.31
N ALA A 72 -1.36 -17.82 2.53
CA ALA A 72 -2.75 -17.57 2.88
C ALA A 72 -3.37 -18.89 3.34
N ALA A 73 -3.69 -18.95 4.64
CA ALA A 73 -4.27 -20.11 5.30
C ALA A 73 -5.79 -20.04 5.19
#